data_AF-A0A353T461-F1
#
_entry.id   AF-A0A353T461-F1
#
_cell.length_a   1.000
_cell.length_b   1.000
_cell.length_c   1.000
_cell.angle_alpha   90.00
_cell.angle_beta   90.00
_cell.angle_gamma   90.00
#
_symmetry.space_group_name_H-M   'P 1'
#
loop_
_entity.id
_entity.type
_entity.pdbx_description
1 polymer ?
#
loop_
_entity_poly.entity_id
_entity_poly.type
_entity_poly.pdbx_seq_one_letter_code
_entity_poly.pdbx_strand_id
1 'polypeptide(L)'
;LKEVLLSNTFNVLPSIKYGVNQKNNLDIQLVIDALDVAYTNDLIDCFCIVSGDSDYTPLVGKLKSMGKYVLGISRSEVASNIFIKACNEFIFLESVTTDSSSPASDEDDTYSDPDDLSEVLEKIISDQADTDGTMFVSELKKTLLRLRPEFSEKSYGYSSFGKLLNVMETRYHTIKVFGDNNSLKVKLLGDQKNLSGEISKSNWVSILQNLLTRLKNSGFNRVNPSIIKSELQKKYPDFDERQIGFKKFSDMMKRLEKDKIIRIEFNEAKTMLIKIL
;
A
#
# COMPACT_ATOMS: atom_id res chain seq x y z
N LEU A 1 24.44 6.30 35.00
CA LEU A 1 23.14 5.60 34.88
C LEU A 1 22.25 5.84 36.09
N LYS A 2 22.66 5.49 37.33
CA LYS A 2 21.86 5.70 38.54
C LYS A 2 21.38 7.15 38.71
N GLU A 3 22.27 8.12 38.54
CA GLU A 3 21.91 9.55 38.62
C GLU A 3 20.90 9.96 37.55
N VAL A 4 21.03 9.44 36.33
CA VAL A 4 20.11 9.71 35.21
C VAL A 4 18.72 9.08 35.44
N LEU A 5 18.67 7.91 36.07
CA LEU A 5 17.41 7.27 36.44
C LEU A 5 16.70 8.05 37.54
N LEU A 6 17.45 8.46 38.56
CA LEU A 6 16.90 9.26 39.66
C LEU A 6 16.46 10.65 39.18
N SER A 7 17.19 11.28 38.23
CA SER A 7 16.78 12.56 37.65
C SER A 7 15.50 12.46 36.81
N ASN A 8 15.21 11.28 36.25
CA ASN A 8 13.97 10.98 35.53
C ASN A 8 12.89 10.37 36.43
N THR A 9 12.98 10.56 37.75
CA THR A 9 11.98 10.11 38.75
C THR A 9 11.76 8.60 38.85
N PHE A 10 12.68 7.78 38.34
CA PHE A 10 12.62 6.34 38.54
C PHE A 10 13.08 5.95 39.94
N ASN A 11 12.34 5.03 40.57
CA ASN A 11 12.77 4.41 41.81
C ASN A 11 13.80 3.31 41.50
N VAL A 12 15.00 3.43 42.08
CA VAL A 12 16.10 2.47 41.84
C VAL A 12 16.24 1.55 43.04
N LEU A 13 15.77 0.31 42.89
CA LEU A 13 15.86 -0.71 43.93
C LEU A 13 17.23 -1.42 43.90
N PRO A 14 17.99 -1.41 45.01
CA PRO A 14 19.26 -2.12 45.08
C PRO A 14 19.05 -3.63 45.25
N SER A 15 19.73 -4.43 44.44
CA SER A 15 19.81 -5.88 44.65
C SER A 15 20.65 -6.20 45.88
N ILE A 16 20.05 -6.83 46.89
CA ILE A 16 20.79 -7.35 48.04
C ILE A 16 21.38 -8.71 47.65
N LYS A 17 22.71 -8.75 47.45
CA LYS A 17 23.43 -9.99 47.08
C LYS A 17 23.94 -10.70 48.34
N TYR A 18 23.12 -11.57 48.93
CA TYR A 18 23.50 -12.41 50.07
C TYR A 18 23.20 -13.89 49.77
N GLY A 19 24.17 -14.79 49.98
CA GLY A 19 23.99 -16.24 49.79
C GLY A 19 24.39 -16.80 48.41
N VAL A 20 24.26 -18.12 48.20
CA VAL A 20 24.80 -18.85 47.02
C VAL A 20 23.80 -18.94 45.85
N ASN A 21 22.49 -18.81 46.10
CA ASN A 21 21.42 -18.89 45.09
C ASN A 21 20.77 -17.51 44.85
N GLN A 22 21.41 -16.69 44.01
CA GLN A 22 21.20 -15.24 43.91
C GLN A 22 20.41 -14.72 42.70
N LYS A 23 19.66 -15.56 41.98
CA LYS A 23 19.16 -15.13 40.66
C LYS A 23 17.75 -14.51 40.66
N ASN A 24 16.85 -14.90 41.57
CA ASN A 24 15.42 -14.60 41.37
C ASN A 24 14.80 -13.65 42.41
N ASN A 25 15.57 -13.10 43.36
CA ASN A 25 15.01 -12.26 44.44
C ASN A 25 14.38 -10.96 43.89
N LEU A 26 15.04 -10.34 42.90
CA LEU A 26 14.53 -9.13 42.26
C LEU A 26 13.29 -9.39 41.42
N ASP A 27 13.22 -10.52 40.72
CA ASP A 27 12.05 -10.89 39.93
C ASP A 27 10.83 -11.11 40.84
N ILE A 28 11.02 -11.77 41.98
CA ILE A 28 9.97 -11.94 42.99
C ILE A 28 9.54 -10.59 43.57
N GLN A 29 10.49 -9.72 43.90
CA GLN A 29 10.18 -8.39 44.43
C GLN A 29 9.37 -7.55 43.42
N LEU A 30 9.75 -7.58 42.14
CA LEU A 30 9.02 -6.88 41.07
C LEU A 30 7.57 -7.37 40.96
N VAL A 31 7.37 -8.69 41.02
CA VAL A 31 6.03 -9.30 40.98
C VAL A 31 5.18 -8.86 42.17
N ILE A 32 5.76 -8.82 43.38
CA ILE A 32 5.06 -8.39 44.60
C ILE A 32 4.65 -6.93 44.49
N ASP A 33 5.58 -6.04 44.11
CA ASP A 33 5.32 -4.61 43.98
C ASP A 33 4.24 -4.33 42.91
N ALA A 34 4.30 -5.04 41.77
CA ALA A 34 3.32 -4.89 40.70
C ALA A 34 1.91 -5.32 41.14
N LEU A 35 1.79 -6.44 41.88
CA LEU A 35 0.50 -6.90 42.39
C LEU A 35 -0.03 -5.98 43.48
N ASP A 36 0.80 -5.52 44.40
CA ASP A 36 0.39 -4.59 45.47
C ASP A 36 -0.17 -3.29 44.89
N VAL A 37 0.49 -2.75 43.86
CA VAL A 37 0.00 -1.58 43.11
C VAL A 37 -1.32 -1.89 42.40
N ALA A 38 -1.45 -3.06 41.77
CA ALA A 38 -2.67 -3.47 41.07
C ALA A 38 -3.87 -3.65 42.00
N TYR A 39 -3.65 -4.05 43.25
CA TYR A 39 -4.70 -4.23 44.25
C TYR A 39 -5.04 -2.96 45.02
N THR A 40 -4.04 -2.11 45.29
CA THR A 40 -4.23 -0.91 46.11
C THR A 40 -4.74 0.27 45.29
N ASN A 41 -4.38 0.36 44.01
CA ASN A 41 -4.73 1.49 43.15
C ASN A 41 -5.59 1.05 41.96
N ASP A 42 -6.90 1.16 42.12
CA ASP A 42 -7.86 0.84 41.06
C ASP A 42 -7.73 1.74 39.81
N LEU A 43 -7.19 2.96 39.96
CA LEU A 43 -7.01 3.93 38.87
C LEU A 43 -5.93 3.53 37.84
N ILE A 44 -5.08 2.55 38.17
CA ILE A 44 -4.01 2.12 37.28
C ILE A 44 -4.56 1.02 36.40
N ASP A 45 -4.85 1.35 35.14
CA ASP A 45 -5.43 0.40 34.18
C ASP A 45 -4.40 -0.26 33.28
N CYS A 46 -3.16 0.25 33.26
CA CYS A 46 -2.10 -0.22 32.38
C CYS A 46 -0.81 -0.50 33.15
N PHE A 47 -0.21 -1.66 32.88
CA PHE A 47 1.07 -2.10 33.41
C PHE A 47 2.04 -2.32 32.26
N CYS A 48 3.21 -1.69 32.35
CA CYS A 48 4.29 -1.88 31.39
C CYS A 48 5.41 -2.72 32.03
N ILE A 49 5.71 -3.87 31.45
CA ILE A 49 6.74 -4.81 31.91
C ILE A 49 7.87 -4.81 30.89
N VAL A 50 9.04 -4.30 31.28
CA VAL A 50 10.23 -4.30 30.43
C VAL A 50 11.10 -5.51 30.79
N SER A 51 10.84 -6.65 30.14
CA SER A 51 11.56 -7.90 30.36
C SER A 51 11.42 -8.85 29.18
N GLY A 52 12.42 -9.72 28.96
CA GLY A 52 12.33 -10.84 28.01
C GLY A 52 12.01 -12.19 28.66
N ASP A 53 11.97 -12.24 29.99
CA ASP A 53 11.85 -13.51 30.70
C ASP A 53 10.42 -14.06 30.66
N SER A 54 10.28 -15.34 30.36
CA SER A 54 8.99 -16.03 30.38
C SER A 54 8.42 -16.24 31.77
N ASP A 55 9.25 -16.10 32.82
CA ASP A 55 8.83 -16.28 34.21
C ASP A 55 7.77 -15.26 34.67
N TYR A 56 7.60 -14.14 33.93
CA TYR A 56 6.57 -13.13 34.20
C TYR A 56 5.18 -13.51 33.67
N THR A 57 5.03 -14.59 32.90
CA THR A 57 3.74 -15.04 32.34
C THR A 57 2.60 -15.15 33.37
N PRO A 58 2.82 -15.70 34.59
CA PRO A 58 1.78 -15.77 35.62
C PRO A 58 1.34 -14.39 36.14
N LEU A 59 2.27 -13.43 36.25
CA LEU A 59 1.96 -12.05 36.63
C LEU A 59 1.06 -11.40 35.59
N VAL A 60 1.41 -11.52 34.31
CA VAL A 60 0.60 -11.00 33.19
C VAL A 60 -0.81 -11.60 33.22
N GLY A 61 -0.92 -12.92 33.40
CA GLY A 61 -2.21 -13.59 33.50
C GLY A 61 -3.06 -13.07 34.66
N LYS A 62 -2.44 -12.80 35.82
CA LYS A 62 -3.14 -12.26 36.99
C LYS A 62 -3.62 -10.83 36.74
N LEU A 63 -2.77 -9.96 36.19
CA LEU A 63 -3.13 -8.58 35.84
C LEU A 63 -4.28 -8.53 34.83
N LYS A 64 -4.22 -9.40 33.79
CA LYS A 64 -5.31 -9.53 32.80
C LYS A 64 -6.62 -10.01 33.44
N SER A 65 -6.55 -10.96 34.37
CA SER A 65 -7.76 -11.43 35.09
C SER A 65 -8.41 -10.32 35.94
N MET A 66 -7.64 -9.32 36.35
CA MET A 66 -8.11 -8.13 37.06
C MET A 66 -8.59 -7.02 36.11
N GLY A 67 -8.62 -7.28 34.80
CA GLY A 67 -9.06 -6.31 33.79
C GLY A 67 -8.00 -5.25 33.45
N LYS A 68 -6.74 -5.45 33.84
CA LYS A 68 -5.65 -4.52 33.57
C LYS A 68 -5.00 -4.82 32.21
N TYR A 69 -4.62 -3.77 31.49
CA TYR A 69 -3.89 -3.84 30.23
C TYR A 69 -2.40 -4.07 30.51
N VAL A 70 -1.79 -5.06 29.85
CA VAL A 70 -0.37 -5.37 30.05
C VAL A 70 0.42 -5.17 28.76
N LEU A 71 1.35 -4.23 28.80
CA LEU A 71 2.31 -3.92 27.74
C LEU A 71 3.65 -4.60 28.05
N GLY A 72 4.10 -5.50 27.18
CA GLY A 72 5.44 -6.10 27.26
C GLY A 72 6.44 -5.31 26.43
N ILE A 73 7.64 -5.07 26.95
CA ILE A 73 8.74 -4.48 26.18
C ILE A 73 9.98 -5.36 26.32
N SER A 74 10.59 -5.76 25.20
CA SER A 74 11.85 -6.51 25.24
C SER A 74 12.67 -6.36 23.97
N ARG A 75 13.89 -6.90 24.00
CA ARG A 75 14.72 -7.08 22.80
C ARG A 75 14.30 -8.34 22.08
N SER A 76 14.27 -8.31 20.75
CA SER A 76 13.84 -9.46 19.92
C SER A 76 14.65 -10.73 20.19
N GLU A 77 15.93 -10.61 20.54
CA GLU A 77 16.82 -11.76 20.83
C GLU A 77 16.50 -12.50 22.14
N VAL A 78 15.86 -11.81 23.09
CA VAL A 78 15.65 -12.32 24.46
C VAL A 78 14.17 -12.58 24.74
N ALA A 79 13.28 -12.08 23.89
CA ALA A 79 11.84 -12.24 24.05
C ALA A 79 11.41 -13.69 23.77
N SER A 80 10.81 -14.33 24.78
CA SER A 80 10.16 -15.64 24.59
C SER A 80 8.79 -15.47 23.93
N ASN A 81 8.49 -16.30 22.93
CA ASN A 81 7.17 -16.34 22.27
C ASN A 81 6.01 -16.54 23.25
N ILE A 82 6.26 -17.20 24.38
CA ILE A 82 5.25 -17.44 25.43
C ILE A 82 4.92 -16.13 26.15
N PHE A 83 5.93 -15.31 26.43
CA PHE A 83 5.76 -14.02 27.09
C PHE A 83 5.06 -13.00 26.17
N ILE A 84 5.44 -12.98 24.89
CA ILE A 84 4.79 -12.12 23.87
C ILE A 84 3.29 -12.42 23.80
N LYS A 85 2.92 -13.70 23.71
CA LYS A 85 1.51 -14.12 23.65
C LYS A 85 0.73 -13.89 24.94
N ALA A 86 1.42 -13.82 26.08
CA ALA A 86 0.77 -13.58 27.36
C ALA A 86 0.27 -12.14 27.47
N CYS A 87 1.05 -11.18 26.97
CA CYS A 87 0.77 -9.74 27.02
C CYS A 87 -0.46 -9.35 26.18
N ASN A 88 -0.97 -8.13 26.39
CA ASN A 88 -1.99 -7.55 25.50
C ASN A 88 -1.34 -6.94 24.27
N GLU A 89 -0.22 -6.27 24.47
CA GLU A 89 0.58 -5.66 23.41
C GLU A 89 2.05 -5.87 23.75
N PHE A 90 2.88 -5.97 22.73
CA PHE A 90 4.31 -6.16 22.88
C PHE A 90 5.07 -5.20 21.97
N ILE A 91 6.07 -4.51 22.51
CA ILE A 91 6.92 -3.58 21.77
C ILE A 91 8.37 -4.06 21.84
N PHE A 92 9.02 -4.18 20.68
CA PHE A 92 10.44 -4.48 20.61
C PHE A 92 11.27 -3.21 20.85
N LEU A 93 12.30 -3.28 21.70
CA LEU A 93 13.11 -2.11 22.06
C LEU A 93 13.85 -1.54 20.83
N GLU A 94 14.16 -2.38 19.86
CA GLU A 94 14.81 -2.03 18.59
C GLU A 94 13.97 -1.01 17.78
N SER A 95 12.64 -1.14 17.82
CA SER A 95 11.72 -0.20 17.16
C SER A 95 11.65 1.16 17.89
N VAL A 96 11.96 1.18 19.18
CA VAL A 96 11.97 2.41 20.00
C VAL A 96 13.25 3.22 19.78
N THR A 97 14.39 2.56 19.53
CA THR A 97 15.67 3.24 19.27
C THR A 97 15.83 3.80 17.84
N THR A 98 14.98 3.40 16.90
CA THR A 98 15.07 3.76 15.47
C THR A 98 14.15 4.93 15.07
N ASP A 99 14.01 5.92 15.95
CA ASP A 99 13.23 7.15 15.82
C ASP A 99 11.80 7.10 16.37
N SER A 100 11.54 8.07 17.25
CA SER A 100 10.23 8.55 17.71
C SER A 100 9.19 8.57 16.59
N SER A 101 8.40 7.51 16.46
CA SER A 101 7.31 7.44 15.49
C SER A 101 6.16 6.53 15.90
N SER A 102 5.73 6.60 17.18
CA SER A 102 4.43 6.14 17.73
C SER A 102 4.06 4.64 17.54
N PRO A 103 3.60 3.96 18.62
CA PRO A 103 3.34 2.52 18.59
C PRO A 103 2.08 2.26 17.76
N ALA A 104 2.18 1.32 16.83
CA ALA A 104 1.04 0.66 16.25
C ALA A 104 1.17 -0.80 16.68
N SER A 105 0.20 -1.23 17.48
CA SER A 105 -0.21 -2.61 17.71
C SER A 105 0.28 -3.56 16.61
N ASP A 106 1.23 -4.43 16.96
CA ASP A 106 1.57 -5.62 16.19
C ASP A 106 0.45 -6.65 16.38
N GLU A 107 -0.64 -6.48 15.60
CA GLU A 107 -1.47 -7.61 15.20
C GLU A 107 -0.85 -8.24 13.96
N ASP A 108 -0.56 -9.53 14.10
CA ASP A 108 -0.22 -10.53 13.11
C ASP A 108 1.00 -10.29 12.19
N ASP A 109 2.05 -11.05 12.52
CA ASP A 109 2.88 -11.79 11.58
C ASP A 109 2.00 -12.63 10.63
N THR A 110 1.37 -11.97 9.67
CA THR A 110 1.16 -12.56 8.37
C THR A 110 2.02 -11.74 7.42
N TYR A 111 3.09 -12.34 6.92
CA TYR A 111 3.64 -11.96 5.61
C TYR A 111 2.49 -12.08 4.63
N SER A 112 1.65 -11.05 4.54
CA SER A 112 0.66 -10.92 3.51
C SER A 112 1.48 -10.66 2.26
N ASP A 113 1.65 -11.71 1.47
CA ASP A 113 2.32 -11.63 0.19
C ASP A 113 1.75 -10.40 -0.53
N PRO A 114 2.61 -9.52 -1.07
CA PRO A 114 2.15 -8.33 -1.80
C PRO A 114 1.22 -8.69 -2.98
N ASP A 115 1.19 -9.96 -3.39
CA ASP A 115 0.26 -10.53 -4.36
C ASP A 115 -1.18 -10.58 -3.83
N ASP A 116 -1.43 -10.99 -2.59
CA ASP A 116 -2.80 -11.05 -2.00
C ASP A 116 -3.43 -9.66 -1.88
N LEU A 117 -2.62 -8.66 -1.56
CA LEU A 117 -3.08 -7.28 -1.55
C LEU A 117 -3.44 -6.80 -2.95
N SER A 118 -2.67 -7.18 -3.97
CA SER A 118 -2.94 -6.73 -5.33
C SER A 118 -4.32 -7.21 -5.80
N GLU A 119 -4.66 -8.47 -5.53
CA GLU A 119 -5.97 -9.04 -5.89
C GLU A 119 -7.12 -8.35 -5.14
N VAL A 120 -6.94 -8.06 -3.84
CA VAL A 120 -7.93 -7.34 -3.04
C VAL A 120 -8.10 -5.91 -3.54
N LEU A 121 -7.01 -5.21 -3.86
CA LEU A 121 -7.04 -3.86 -4.42
C LEU A 121 -7.74 -3.82 -5.77
N GLU A 122 -7.47 -4.81 -6.64
CA GLU A 122 -8.14 -4.95 -7.93
C GLU A 122 -9.65 -5.15 -7.74
N LYS A 123 -10.04 -6.05 -6.82
CA LYS A 123 -11.44 -6.30 -6.52
C LYS A 123 -12.14 -5.03 -6.03
N ILE A 124 -11.53 -4.30 -5.10
CA ILE A 124 -12.07 -3.05 -4.55
C ILE A 124 -12.25 -1.99 -5.65
N ILE A 125 -11.24 -1.79 -6.49
CA ILE A 125 -11.33 -0.81 -7.58
C ILE A 125 -12.38 -1.24 -8.61
N SER A 126 -12.52 -2.54 -8.91
CA SER A 126 -13.55 -3.01 -9.84
C SER A 126 -14.99 -2.82 -9.33
N ASP A 127 -15.20 -2.93 -8.01
CA ASP A 127 -16.52 -2.84 -7.38
C ASP A 127 -16.95 -1.40 -7.08
N GLN A 128 -15.99 -0.51 -6.80
CA GLN A 128 -16.25 0.87 -6.35
C GLN A 128 -15.68 1.99 -7.24
N ALA A 129 -15.20 1.68 -8.45
CA ALA A 129 -14.78 2.73 -9.37
C ALA A 129 -15.97 3.60 -9.81
N ASP A 130 -15.71 4.90 -9.94
CA ASP A 130 -16.66 5.87 -10.50
C ASP A 130 -16.95 5.59 -11.99
N THR A 131 -17.87 6.35 -12.58
CA THR A 131 -18.25 6.28 -14.01
C THR A 131 -17.05 6.37 -14.98
N ASP A 132 -15.93 6.97 -14.55
CA ASP A 132 -14.67 7.09 -15.31
C ASP A 132 -13.64 5.96 -15.07
N GLY A 133 -13.99 4.96 -14.24
CA GLY A 133 -13.10 3.88 -13.86
C GLY A 133 -11.98 4.30 -12.91
N THR A 134 -12.12 5.45 -12.26
CA THR A 134 -11.15 6.01 -11.29
C THR A 134 -11.72 5.97 -9.88
N MET A 135 -10.87 5.82 -8.88
CA MET A 135 -11.24 5.93 -7.47
C MET A 135 -10.22 6.78 -6.72
N PHE A 136 -10.63 7.52 -5.69
CA PHE A 136 -9.69 8.27 -4.88
C PHE A 136 -8.87 7.34 -3.98
N VAL A 137 -7.58 7.63 -3.80
CA VAL A 137 -6.69 6.86 -2.93
C VAL A 137 -7.15 6.88 -1.47
N SER A 138 -7.71 8.00 -1.03
CA SER A 138 -8.29 8.12 0.32
C SER A 138 -9.53 7.23 0.50
N GLU A 139 -10.30 7.04 -0.57
CA GLU A 139 -11.51 6.21 -0.56
C GLU A 139 -11.14 4.74 -0.66
N LEU A 140 -10.17 4.40 -1.52
CA LEU A 140 -9.55 3.08 -1.56
C LEU A 140 -8.98 2.69 -0.20
N LYS A 141 -8.26 3.59 0.48
CA LYS A 141 -7.72 3.32 1.81
C LYS A 141 -8.84 3.03 2.82
N LYS A 142 -9.94 3.80 2.79
CA LYS A 142 -11.08 3.58 3.68
C LYS A 142 -11.78 2.24 3.41
N THR A 143 -11.95 1.85 2.15
CA THR A 143 -12.60 0.59 1.78
C THR A 143 -11.71 -0.61 2.08
N LEU A 144 -10.40 -0.47 1.86
CA LEU A 144 -9.40 -1.46 2.26
C LEU A 144 -9.39 -1.67 3.77
N LEU A 145 -9.35 -0.60 4.58
CA LEU A 145 -9.43 -0.69 6.04
C LEU A 145 -10.77 -1.28 6.53
N ARG A 146 -11.85 -1.13 5.76
CA ARG A 146 -13.15 -1.73 6.09
C ARG A 146 -13.20 -3.24 5.81
N LEU A 147 -12.51 -3.70 4.76
CA LEU A 147 -12.43 -5.11 4.38
C LEU A 147 -11.31 -5.86 5.12
N ARG A 148 -10.23 -5.16 5.44
CA ARG A 148 -9.02 -5.63 6.13
C ARG A 148 -8.64 -4.59 7.20
N PRO A 149 -9.24 -4.64 8.40
CA PRO A 149 -8.91 -3.72 9.49
C PRO A 149 -7.44 -3.85 9.96
N GLU A 150 -6.82 -5.01 9.74
CA GLU A 150 -5.41 -5.30 10.04
C GLU A 150 -4.43 -4.63 9.04
N PHE A 151 -4.91 -4.04 7.94
CA PHE A 151 -4.03 -3.45 6.94
C PHE A 151 -3.34 -2.17 7.47
N SER A 152 -2.00 -2.15 7.42
CA SER A 152 -1.16 -1.02 7.83
C SER A 152 -0.11 -0.71 6.76
N GLU A 153 0.09 0.54 6.37
CA GLU A 153 1.16 0.89 5.42
C GLU A 153 2.56 0.66 5.99
N LYS A 154 2.68 0.69 7.32
CA LYS A 154 3.93 0.49 8.03
C LYS A 154 4.34 -0.98 8.02
N SER A 155 3.41 -1.93 8.05
CA SER A 155 3.74 -3.37 7.98
C SER A 155 4.38 -3.74 6.63
N TYR A 156 4.08 -2.96 5.58
CA TYR A 156 4.73 -3.08 4.27
C TYR A 156 5.99 -2.20 4.12
N GLY A 157 6.39 -1.46 5.15
CA GLY A 157 7.59 -0.61 5.14
C GLY A 157 7.43 0.73 4.40
N TYR A 158 6.20 1.22 4.17
CA TYR A 158 5.96 2.47 3.44
C TYR A 158 5.43 3.58 4.34
N SER A 159 5.95 4.80 4.11
CA SER A 159 5.55 6.02 4.86
C SER A 159 4.20 6.60 4.43
N SER A 160 3.67 6.20 3.28
CA SER A 160 2.33 6.60 2.85
C SER A 160 1.71 5.57 1.91
N PHE A 161 0.39 5.48 1.95
CA PHE A 161 -0.38 4.60 1.06
C PHE A 161 -0.15 4.91 -0.42
N GLY A 162 0.06 6.19 -0.76
CA GLY A 162 0.44 6.60 -2.12
C GLY A 162 1.80 6.05 -2.57
N LYS A 163 2.79 5.97 -1.67
CA LYS A 163 4.10 5.36 -1.99
C LYS A 163 3.97 3.86 -2.19
N LEU A 164 3.21 3.18 -1.34
CA LEU A 164 2.90 1.76 -1.51
C LEU A 164 2.24 1.52 -2.88
N LEU A 165 1.22 2.30 -3.25
CA LEU A 165 0.56 2.18 -4.55
C LEU A 165 1.50 2.45 -5.75
N ASN A 166 2.41 3.43 -5.67
CA ASN A 166 3.38 3.68 -6.75
C ASN A 166 4.36 2.51 -6.94
N VAL A 167 4.75 1.84 -5.85
CA VAL A 167 5.60 0.65 -5.93
C VAL A 167 4.81 -0.54 -6.47
N MET A 168 3.54 -0.69 -6.06
CA MET A 168 2.63 -1.70 -6.62
C MET A 168 2.36 -1.46 -8.11
N GLU A 169 2.24 -0.21 -8.56
CA GLU A 169 2.17 0.17 -9.98
C GLU A 169 3.43 -0.29 -10.74
N THR A 170 4.61 -0.07 -10.16
CA THR A 170 5.88 -0.46 -10.79
C THR A 170 6.04 -1.98 -10.87
N ARG A 171 5.60 -2.70 -9.83
CA ARG A 171 5.81 -4.15 -9.68
C ARG A 171 4.76 -4.99 -10.41
N TYR A 172 3.50 -4.61 -10.36
CA TYR A 172 2.37 -5.38 -10.90
C TYR A 172 1.80 -4.79 -12.19
N HIS A 173 2.06 -3.51 -12.49
CA HIS A 173 1.53 -2.81 -13.68
C HIS A 173 -0.01 -2.82 -13.82
N THR A 174 -0.74 -3.26 -12.80
CA THR A 174 -2.21 -3.38 -12.83
C THR A 174 -2.94 -2.15 -12.33
N ILE A 175 -2.27 -1.25 -11.61
CA ILE A 175 -2.88 -0.05 -11.05
C ILE A 175 -2.06 1.15 -11.47
N LYS A 176 -2.73 2.22 -11.88
CA LYS A 176 -2.10 3.44 -12.39
C LYS A 176 -2.51 4.60 -11.48
N VAL A 177 -1.54 5.26 -10.85
CA VAL A 177 -1.80 6.34 -9.88
C VAL A 177 -1.65 7.71 -10.54
N PHE A 178 -2.66 8.58 -10.46
CA PHE A 178 -2.63 9.96 -10.99
C PHE A 178 -3.11 10.95 -9.95
N GLY A 179 -2.40 12.05 -9.78
CA GLY A 179 -2.88 13.17 -8.99
C GLY A 179 -1.76 14.09 -8.51
N ASP A 180 -2.14 15.33 -8.19
CA ASP A 180 -1.28 16.27 -7.49
C ASP A 180 -1.18 15.90 -6.01
N ASN A 181 -0.15 16.42 -5.32
CA ASN A 181 0.22 16.11 -3.92
C ASN A 181 -0.94 16.10 -2.89
N ASN A 182 -2.09 16.72 -3.20
CA ASN A 182 -3.24 16.82 -2.31
C ASN A 182 -4.43 15.89 -2.68
N SER A 183 -4.42 15.24 -3.85
CA SER A 183 -5.50 14.35 -4.29
C SER A 183 -4.99 13.28 -5.26
N LEU A 184 -4.54 12.16 -4.71
CA LEU A 184 -4.17 10.98 -5.49
C LEU A 184 -5.43 10.17 -5.88
N LYS A 185 -5.52 9.78 -7.15
CA LYS A 185 -6.51 8.86 -7.70
C LYS A 185 -5.82 7.61 -8.23
N VAL A 186 -6.52 6.49 -8.19
CA VAL A 186 -6.10 5.18 -8.68
C VAL A 186 -7.06 4.73 -9.77
N LYS A 187 -6.51 4.08 -10.79
CA LYS A 187 -7.28 3.43 -11.85
C LYS A 187 -6.75 2.03 -12.05
N LEU A 188 -7.65 1.05 -12.11
CA LEU A 188 -7.29 -0.30 -12.51
C LEU A 188 -6.96 -0.25 -14.01
N LEU A 189 -5.74 -0.65 -14.36
CA LEU A 189 -5.41 -1.18 -15.69
C LEU A 189 -6.03 -2.58 -15.78
N GLY A 190 -7.37 -2.66 -15.72
CA GLY A 190 -8.08 -3.88 -16.06
C GLY A 190 -7.63 -4.30 -17.44
N ASP A 191 -7.30 -5.58 -17.60
CA ASP A 191 -6.60 -6.31 -18.68
C ASP A 191 -6.89 -5.89 -20.14
N GLN A 192 -6.75 -4.61 -20.42
CA GLN A 192 -6.91 -3.93 -21.68
C GLN A 192 -6.17 -2.61 -21.58
N LYS A 193 -5.11 -2.49 -22.37
CA LYS A 193 -4.89 -1.50 -23.46
C LYS A 193 -5.90 -0.34 -23.66
N ASN A 194 -6.55 0.20 -22.63
CA ASN A 194 -7.40 1.37 -22.68
C ASN A 194 -6.64 2.50 -21.98
N LEU A 195 -5.55 2.87 -22.63
CA LEU A 195 -5.20 4.24 -22.96
C LEU A 195 -6.31 5.24 -22.61
N SER A 196 -6.43 5.65 -21.35
CA SER A 196 -6.84 7.00 -20.96
C SER A 196 -5.56 7.75 -20.56
N GLY A 197 -4.60 7.72 -21.48
CA GLY A 197 -3.51 8.68 -21.50
C GLY A 197 -3.87 9.64 -22.60
N GLU A 198 -3.85 10.93 -22.29
CA GLU A 198 -3.88 12.01 -23.28
C GLU A 198 -3.05 11.60 -24.50
N ILE A 199 -3.55 11.94 -25.69
CA ILE A 199 -2.86 11.61 -26.92
C ILE A 199 -1.67 12.57 -27.06
N SER A 200 -0.57 12.18 -26.39
CA SER A 200 0.68 12.90 -26.43
C SER A 200 1.46 12.56 -27.70
N LYS A 201 2.36 13.47 -28.10
CA LYS A 201 3.21 13.38 -29.29
C LYS A 201 4.07 12.10 -29.36
N SER A 202 4.30 11.45 -28.23
CA SER A 202 5.02 10.17 -28.12
C SER A 202 4.11 8.92 -28.25
N ASN A 203 2.83 9.02 -27.89
CA ASN A 203 1.98 7.84 -27.66
C ASN A 203 0.94 7.62 -28.77
N TRP A 204 0.66 8.64 -29.58
CA TRP A 204 -0.37 8.58 -30.63
C TRP A 204 -0.13 7.48 -31.69
N VAL A 205 1.14 7.18 -32.01
CA VAL A 205 1.50 6.15 -33.00
C VAL A 205 1.08 4.77 -32.52
N SER A 206 1.36 4.44 -31.25
CA SER A 206 1.02 3.16 -30.64
C SER A 206 -0.50 2.99 -30.46
N ILE A 207 -1.20 4.08 -30.15
CA ILE A 207 -2.67 4.10 -30.07
C ILE A 207 -3.28 3.75 -31.42
N LEU A 208 -2.82 4.43 -32.48
CA LEU A 208 -3.28 4.17 -33.83
C LEU A 208 -2.90 2.78 -34.31
N GLN A 209 -1.69 2.29 -34.03
CA GLN A 209 -1.30 0.92 -34.35
C GLN A 209 -2.22 -0.11 -33.68
N ASN A 210 -2.58 0.09 -32.41
CA ASN A 210 -3.53 -0.78 -31.70
C ASN A 210 -4.95 -0.69 -32.27
N LEU A 211 -5.41 0.50 -32.66
CA LEU A 211 -6.69 0.68 -33.34
C LEU A 211 -6.71 0.00 -34.70
N LEU A 212 -5.64 0.14 -35.47
CA LEU A 212 -5.48 -0.47 -36.79
C LEU A 212 -5.40 -2.00 -36.70
N THR A 213 -4.67 -2.55 -35.74
CA THR A 213 -4.64 -4.02 -35.50
C THR A 213 -6.00 -4.54 -35.05
N ARG A 214 -6.72 -3.78 -34.22
CA ARG A 214 -8.11 -4.14 -33.85
C ARG A 214 -9.02 -4.17 -35.08
N LEU A 215 -8.93 -3.16 -35.94
CA LEU A 215 -9.71 -3.08 -37.17
C LEU A 215 -9.36 -4.22 -38.15
N LYS A 216 -8.06 -4.56 -38.26
CA LYS A 216 -7.57 -5.71 -39.03
C LYS A 216 -8.14 -7.03 -38.49
N ASN A 217 -8.13 -7.21 -37.17
CA ASN A 217 -8.70 -8.40 -36.52
C ASN A 217 -10.22 -8.50 -36.67
N SER A 218 -10.93 -7.37 -36.79
CA SER A 218 -12.36 -7.35 -37.14
C SER A 218 -12.64 -7.56 -38.64
N GLY A 219 -11.61 -7.88 -39.45
CA GLY A 219 -11.75 -8.22 -40.87
C GLY A 219 -11.67 -7.03 -41.84
N PHE A 220 -11.41 -5.81 -41.35
CA PHE A 220 -11.28 -4.63 -42.20
C PHE A 220 -9.83 -4.43 -42.66
N ASN A 221 -9.46 -5.05 -43.77
CA ASN A 221 -8.15 -4.84 -44.40
C ASN A 221 -8.00 -3.46 -45.07
N ARG A 222 -9.12 -2.78 -45.33
CA ARG A 222 -9.19 -1.43 -45.93
C ARG A 222 -10.18 -0.59 -45.12
N VAL A 223 -9.73 0.56 -44.63
CA VAL A 223 -10.54 1.43 -43.77
C VAL A 223 -10.52 2.86 -44.31
N ASN A 224 -11.69 3.52 -44.30
CA ASN A 224 -11.76 4.94 -44.61
C ASN A 224 -11.15 5.78 -43.46
N PRO A 225 -10.37 6.85 -43.76
CA PRO A 225 -9.80 7.73 -42.74
C PRO A 225 -10.84 8.28 -41.77
N SER A 226 -12.06 8.57 -42.27
CA SER A 226 -13.16 9.07 -41.46
C SER A 226 -13.65 8.07 -40.41
N ILE A 227 -13.59 6.76 -40.70
CA ILE A 227 -13.97 5.71 -39.76
C ILE A 227 -12.93 5.63 -38.64
N ILE A 228 -11.64 5.72 -38.98
CA ILE A 228 -10.58 5.76 -37.98
C ILE A 228 -10.73 7.00 -37.11
N LYS A 229 -11.02 8.16 -37.72
CA LYS A 229 -11.26 9.41 -36.98
C LYS A 229 -12.48 9.29 -36.07
N SER A 230 -13.61 8.73 -36.53
CA SER A 230 -14.80 8.56 -35.68
C SER A 230 -14.55 7.56 -34.55
N GLU A 231 -13.81 6.48 -34.79
CA GLU A 231 -13.48 5.49 -33.77
C GLU A 231 -12.55 6.08 -32.71
N LEU A 232 -11.63 6.94 -33.15
CA LEU A 232 -10.70 7.64 -32.28
C LEU A 232 -11.43 8.73 -31.47
N GLN A 233 -12.33 9.51 -32.06
CA GLN A 233 -13.17 10.47 -31.33
C GLN A 233 -14.19 9.81 -30.39
N LYS A 234 -14.70 8.62 -30.74
CA LYS A 234 -15.61 7.85 -29.89
C LYS A 234 -14.90 7.33 -28.63
N LYS A 235 -13.62 6.97 -28.74
CA LYS A 235 -12.80 6.54 -27.60
C LYS A 235 -12.10 7.69 -26.87
N TYR A 236 -11.87 8.79 -27.56
CA TYR A 236 -11.16 9.97 -27.08
C TYR A 236 -11.94 11.23 -27.48
N PRO A 237 -12.92 11.65 -26.66
CA PRO A 237 -13.74 12.83 -26.95
C PRO A 237 -12.90 14.11 -27.08
N ASP A 238 -11.80 14.20 -26.32
CA ASP A 238 -10.90 15.37 -26.27
C ASP A 238 -9.78 15.35 -27.32
N PHE A 239 -9.83 14.41 -28.27
CA PHE A 239 -8.81 14.30 -29.31
C PHE A 239 -8.89 15.46 -30.32
N ASP A 240 -7.83 16.26 -30.38
CA ASP A 240 -7.60 17.25 -31.45
C ASP A 240 -6.26 16.97 -32.14
N GLU A 241 -6.24 16.94 -33.47
CA GLU A 241 -5.03 16.71 -34.28
C GLU A 241 -3.91 17.73 -33.97
N ARG A 242 -4.29 18.91 -33.46
CA ARG A 242 -3.38 19.96 -33.04
C ARG A 242 -2.53 19.58 -31.82
N GLN A 243 -3.05 18.75 -30.90
CA GLN A 243 -2.34 18.33 -29.69
C GLN A 243 -1.08 17.50 -30.03
N ILE A 244 -1.11 16.78 -31.15
CA ILE A 244 0.03 15.99 -31.66
C ILE A 244 0.96 16.84 -32.54
N GLY A 245 0.53 18.04 -32.92
CA GLY A 245 1.26 18.94 -33.81
C GLY A 245 0.94 18.77 -35.30
N PHE A 246 -0.20 18.17 -35.65
CA PHE A 246 -0.67 18.07 -37.04
C PHE A 246 -1.77 19.10 -37.35
N LYS A 247 -1.72 19.71 -38.54
CA LYS A 247 -2.74 20.67 -38.98
C LYS A 247 -3.99 19.98 -39.54
N LYS A 248 -3.84 18.77 -40.09
CA LYS A 248 -4.92 17.96 -40.66
C LYS A 248 -4.70 16.48 -40.35
N PHE A 249 -5.78 15.72 -40.18
CA PHE A 249 -5.74 14.26 -40.04
C PHE A 249 -5.02 13.57 -41.23
N SER A 250 -5.08 14.16 -42.43
CA SER A 250 -4.34 13.66 -43.58
C SER A 250 -2.81 13.67 -43.39
N ASP A 251 -2.27 14.62 -42.63
CA ASP A 251 -0.82 14.70 -42.37
C ASP A 251 -0.38 13.63 -41.37
N MET A 252 -1.24 13.31 -40.40
CA MET A 252 -1.07 12.22 -39.45
C MET A 252 -1.01 10.86 -40.17
N MET A 253 -1.89 10.63 -41.16
CA MET A 253 -1.86 9.40 -41.97
C MET A 253 -0.61 9.32 -42.87
N LYS A 254 -0.18 10.43 -43.47
CA LYS A 254 1.09 10.46 -44.23
C LYS A 254 2.30 10.12 -43.38
N ARG A 255 2.30 10.50 -42.09
CA ARG A 255 3.36 10.13 -41.16
C ARG A 255 3.36 8.62 -40.88
N LEU A 256 2.19 8.02 -40.66
CA LEU A 256 2.05 6.57 -40.47
C LEU A 256 2.46 5.78 -41.73
N GLU A 257 2.23 6.33 -42.92
CA GLU A 257 2.71 5.76 -44.18
C GLU A 257 4.24 5.80 -44.27
N LYS A 258 4.86 6.93 -43.86
CA LYS A 258 6.32 7.06 -43.78
C LYS A 258 6.94 6.07 -42.78
N ASP A 259 6.24 5.80 -41.69
CA ASP A 259 6.65 4.84 -40.66
C ASP A 259 6.32 3.37 -41.06
N LYS A 260 5.86 3.12 -42.31
CA LYS A 260 5.52 1.81 -42.90
C LYS A 260 4.41 1.03 -42.19
N ILE A 261 3.54 1.70 -41.44
CA ILE A 261 2.45 1.08 -40.67
C ILE A 261 1.21 0.88 -41.55
N ILE A 262 1.01 1.78 -42.51
CA ILE A 262 -0.14 1.78 -43.41
C ILE A 262 0.28 2.12 -44.84
N ARG A 263 -0.56 1.75 -45.81
CA ARG A 263 -0.43 2.18 -47.21
C ARG A 263 -1.68 2.93 -47.63
N ILE A 264 -1.52 4.15 -48.16
CA ILE A 264 -2.65 4.94 -48.63
C ILE A 264 -2.94 4.53 -50.09
N GLU A 265 -4.15 4.00 -50.33
CA GLU A 265 -4.66 3.65 -51.66
C GLU A 265 -5.85 4.57 -52.00
N PHE A 266 -6.02 4.94 -53.27
CA PHE A 266 -7.20 5.69 -53.70
C PHE A 266 -8.13 4.73 -54.45
N ASN A 267 -9.42 4.72 -54.10
CA ASN A 267 -10.42 3.96 -54.85
C ASN A 267 -10.77 4.67 -56.17
N GLU A 268 -11.46 3.97 -57.07
CA GLU A 268 -11.94 4.49 -58.37
C GLU A 268 -12.82 5.74 -58.23
N ALA A 269 -13.47 5.94 -57.07
CA ALA A 269 -14.25 7.13 -56.72
C ALA A 269 -13.41 8.32 -56.17
N LYS A 270 -12.07 8.29 -56.29
CA LYS A 270 -11.11 9.25 -55.68
C LYS A 270 -11.17 9.36 -54.15
N THR A 271 -11.82 8.42 -53.47
CA THR A 271 -11.85 8.37 -52.00
C THR A 271 -10.58 7.70 -51.47
N MET A 272 -9.94 8.33 -50.50
CA MET A 272 -8.74 7.83 -49.83
C MET A 272 -9.10 6.62 -48.95
N LEU A 273 -8.47 5.47 -49.18
CA LEU A 273 -8.55 4.26 -48.39
C LEU A 273 -7.21 3.99 -47.75
N ILE A 274 -7.23 3.53 -46.50
CA ILE A 274 -6.02 3.13 -45.79
C ILE A 274 -5.99 1.61 -45.75
N LYS A 275 -4.99 1.03 -46.38
CA LYS A 275 -4.69 -0.39 -46.27
C LYS A 275 -3.76 -0.60 -45.09
N ILE A 276 -4.21 -1.41 -44.14
CA ILE A 276 -3.45 -1.76 -42.95
C ILE A 276 -2.48 -2.87 -43.35
N LEU A 277 -1.17 -2.67 -43.15
CA LEU A 277 -0.13 -3.66 -43.48
C LEU A 277 -0.06 -4.77 -42.43
#